data_AF-A0AAD4I9Z4-F1
#
_entry.id   AF-A0AAD4I9Z4-F1
#
_cell.length_a   1.000
_cell.length_b   1.000
_cell.length_c   1.000
_cell.angle_alpha   90.00
_cell.angle_beta   90.00
_cell.angle_gamma   90.00
#
_symmetry.space_group_name_H-M   'P 1'
#
loop_
_entity.id
_entity.type
_entity.pdbx_description
1 polymer ?
#
loop_
_entity_poly.entity_id
_entity_poly.type
_entity_poly.pdbx_seq_one_letter_code
_entity_poly.pdbx_strand_id
1 'polypeptide(L)'
;MSGFTDSNVTGNLQGAVLDGGNNTTANAFVPPPAPTGANIAVWNMLCDGMSLSHPLVGTQFTFADHPTFTGPFTIDVAAESSTAQANPGRPQFLKGITFSAGKKNEWYCTVLPYIRLLTFIVASTTDTFFIGAMLKTLPDVINNIVKIDMNGFHWFSGVSDSRKSNPFMILASNLPSLRDMSFTVHTSALTGSMWGERQLLELERTNPDRAKERRVRTVAEVIDRYGMGQIFSSRALEHIRLVYIKSDMVTAFIVEGNPGLLLANLRNWLAQGFRDQGREVVVELSLAT
;
A
#
# COMPACT_ATOMS: atom_id res chain seq x y z
N MET A 1 24.60 43.91 7.13
CA MET A 1 23.21 44.32 6.79
C MET A 1 23.01 44.05 5.31
N SER A 2 22.49 42.87 4.99
CA SER A 2 22.32 42.37 3.61
C SER A 2 20.92 42.70 3.11
N GLY A 3 20.83 43.48 2.03
CA GLY A 3 19.59 43.67 1.28
C GLY A 3 19.37 42.49 0.35
N PHE A 4 18.28 41.77 0.57
CA PHE A 4 17.80 40.72 -0.33
C PHE A 4 16.70 41.28 -1.23
N THR A 5 16.74 40.80 -2.46
CA THR A 5 16.04 41.20 -3.68
C THR A 5 14.55 40.87 -3.71
N ASP A 6 13.78 41.80 -4.27
CA ASP A 6 12.42 41.59 -4.77
C ASP A 6 12.41 40.68 -6.01
N SER A 7 11.55 39.67 -5.98
CA SER A 7 11.20 38.85 -7.14
C SER A 7 9.69 38.87 -7.34
N ASN A 8 9.26 39.68 -8.30
CA ASN A 8 7.94 39.68 -8.92
C ASN A 8 7.62 38.31 -9.52
N VAL A 9 6.50 37.70 -9.11
CA VAL A 9 5.85 36.62 -9.87
C VAL A 9 4.37 36.97 -10.00
N THR A 10 4.04 37.58 -11.13
CA THR A 10 2.68 37.74 -11.65
C THR A 10 2.50 36.76 -12.82
N GLY A 11 1.40 35.98 -12.83
CA GLY A 11 0.86 35.48 -14.10
C GLY A 11 0.08 34.17 -14.04
N ASN A 12 -1.24 34.31 -14.25
CA ASN A 12 -2.13 33.40 -14.98
C ASN A 12 -2.78 32.22 -14.24
N LEU A 13 -3.99 32.48 -13.71
CA LEU A 13 -5.10 31.52 -13.74
C LEU A 13 -6.44 32.26 -14.02
N GLN A 14 -6.78 32.33 -15.31
CA GLN A 14 -8.15 32.43 -15.84
C GLN A 14 -8.32 31.14 -16.65
N GLY A 15 -9.41 30.40 -16.71
CA GLY A 15 -10.74 30.42 -16.13
C GLY A 15 -11.45 29.23 -16.81
N ALA A 16 -12.32 28.51 -16.12
CA ALA A 16 -13.18 27.53 -16.78
C ALA A 16 -14.54 27.47 -16.09
N VAL A 17 -15.54 27.63 -16.95
CA VAL A 17 -16.96 27.78 -16.70
C VAL A 17 -17.59 26.45 -16.31
N LEU A 18 -18.59 26.55 -15.43
CA LEU A 18 -19.51 25.48 -15.03
C LEU A 18 -20.47 25.16 -16.18
N ASP A 19 -20.62 23.89 -16.52
CA ASP A 19 -21.85 23.41 -17.15
C ASP A 19 -22.30 22.08 -16.54
N GLY A 20 -23.60 21.99 -16.29
CA GLY A 20 -24.26 20.93 -15.54
C GLY A 20 -24.73 19.79 -16.44
N GLY A 21 -24.88 18.61 -15.84
CA GLY A 21 -25.48 17.46 -16.51
C GLY A 21 -25.65 16.27 -15.58
N ASN A 22 -26.84 16.19 -14.97
CA ASN A 22 -27.34 14.98 -14.30
C ASN A 22 -27.70 13.95 -15.37
N ASN A 23 -27.18 12.71 -15.29
CA ASN A 23 -27.98 11.54 -15.65
C ASN A 23 -27.49 10.25 -14.98
N THR A 24 -28.45 9.56 -14.38
CA THR A 24 -28.37 8.33 -13.58
C THR A 24 -28.63 7.13 -14.48
N THR A 25 -27.72 6.15 -14.51
CA THR A 25 -28.05 4.71 -14.64
C THR A 25 -26.85 3.88 -14.23
N ALA A 26 -26.95 3.23 -13.06
CA ALA A 26 -25.99 2.26 -12.57
C ALA A 26 -26.27 0.89 -13.22
N ASN A 27 -25.41 0.48 -14.16
CA ASN A 27 -25.33 -0.91 -14.57
C ASN A 27 -24.31 -1.62 -13.68
N ALA A 28 -24.78 -2.63 -12.94
CA ALA A 28 -23.94 -3.51 -12.16
C ALA A 28 -23.02 -4.31 -13.10
N PHE A 29 -21.72 -4.03 -13.03
CA PHE A 29 -20.69 -4.82 -13.69
C PHE A 29 -20.47 -6.10 -12.88
N VAL A 30 -20.86 -7.24 -13.45
CA VAL A 30 -20.48 -8.56 -12.94
C VAL A 30 -19.16 -8.93 -13.64
N PRO A 31 -18.02 -9.00 -12.94
CA PRO A 31 -16.77 -9.43 -13.56
C PRO A 31 -16.88 -10.89 -14.02
N PRO A 32 -16.35 -11.23 -15.20
CA PRO A 32 -16.32 -12.61 -15.66
C PRO A 32 -15.48 -13.47 -14.69
N PRO A 33 -15.85 -14.75 -14.47
CA PRO A 33 -15.03 -15.66 -13.69
C PRO A 33 -13.64 -15.77 -14.32
N ALA A 34 -12.61 -15.70 -13.47
CA ALA A 34 -11.23 -15.83 -13.89
C ALA A 34 -11.02 -17.18 -14.63
N PRO A 35 -10.28 -17.21 -15.76
CA PRO A 35 -10.04 -18.43 -16.49
C PRO A 35 -9.25 -19.43 -15.63
N THR A 36 -9.91 -20.52 -15.27
CA THR A 36 -9.30 -21.66 -14.59
C THR A 36 -8.40 -22.37 -15.60
N GLY A 37 -7.08 -22.23 -15.45
CA GLY A 37 -6.10 -22.98 -16.25
C GLY A 37 -4.97 -22.18 -16.91
N ALA A 38 -5.08 -20.85 -17.02
CA ALA A 38 -4.07 -20.03 -17.71
C ALA A 38 -2.75 -19.86 -16.91
N ASN A 39 -2.78 -20.04 -15.58
CA ASN A 39 -1.60 -19.85 -14.74
C ASN A 39 -0.57 -20.99 -14.83
N ILE A 40 -0.98 -22.21 -15.17
CA ILE A 40 -0.10 -23.41 -15.11
C ILE A 40 0.91 -23.43 -16.27
N ALA A 41 0.55 -22.93 -17.46
CA ALA A 41 1.45 -22.94 -18.61
C ALA A 41 2.65 -21.99 -18.46
N VAL A 42 2.47 -20.88 -17.72
CA VAL A 42 3.55 -19.90 -17.45
C VAL A 42 4.51 -20.43 -16.36
N TRP A 43 4.02 -21.28 -15.45
CA TRP A 43 4.81 -21.92 -14.40
C TRP A 43 5.94 -22.81 -14.95
N ASN A 44 5.67 -23.52 -16.05
CA ASN A 44 6.61 -24.49 -16.64
C ASN A 44 7.84 -23.81 -17.27
N MET A 45 7.68 -22.65 -17.92
CA MET A 45 8.80 -21.96 -18.57
C MET A 45 9.82 -21.35 -17.60
N LEU A 46 9.39 -21.02 -16.37
CA LEU A 46 10.26 -20.39 -15.37
C LEU A 46 11.13 -21.39 -14.59
N CYS A 47 10.67 -22.63 -14.41
CA CYS A 47 11.44 -23.66 -13.72
C CYS A 47 12.48 -24.32 -14.64
N ASP A 48 12.16 -24.49 -15.93
CA ASP A 48 13.06 -25.11 -16.91
C ASP A 48 14.17 -24.18 -17.42
N GLY A 49 14.05 -22.86 -17.18
CA GLY A 49 15.01 -21.84 -17.61
C GLY A 49 16.30 -21.78 -16.77
N MET A 50 16.39 -22.49 -15.65
CA MET A 50 17.62 -22.57 -14.83
C MET A 50 18.48 -23.78 -15.25
N SER A 51 19.20 -23.61 -16.37
CA SER A 51 20.37 -24.40 -16.81
C SER A 51 20.19 -25.93 -16.95
N LEU A 52 19.78 -26.38 -18.13
CA LEU A 52 20.05 -27.74 -18.62
C LEU A 52 20.98 -27.67 -19.83
N SER A 53 22.27 -27.89 -19.61
CA SER A 53 23.26 -28.11 -20.67
C SER A 53 23.24 -29.53 -21.25
N HIS A 54 22.20 -30.33 -20.97
CA HIS A 54 22.06 -31.69 -21.53
C HIS A 54 20.66 -31.96 -22.08
N PRO A 55 20.53 -32.39 -23.35
CA PRO A 55 19.26 -32.79 -23.91
C PRO A 55 18.88 -34.18 -23.38
N LEU A 56 17.90 -34.25 -22.49
CA LEU A 56 17.23 -35.51 -22.16
C LEU A 56 16.00 -35.67 -23.06
N VAL A 57 16.15 -36.55 -24.04
CA VAL A 57 15.08 -37.05 -24.91
C VAL A 57 14.20 -38.00 -24.08
N GLY A 58 12.90 -37.70 -24.00
CA GLY A 58 11.88 -38.76 -23.97
C GLY A 58 11.20 -39.13 -22.65
N THR A 59 11.24 -38.30 -21.60
CA THR A 59 10.40 -38.55 -20.41
C THR A 59 9.24 -37.56 -20.34
N GLN A 60 8.02 -38.00 -20.69
CA GLN A 60 6.80 -37.27 -20.35
C GLN A 60 6.65 -37.25 -18.83
N PHE A 61 6.91 -36.12 -18.19
CA PHE A 61 6.50 -35.88 -16.82
C PHE A 61 4.97 -35.74 -16.78
N THR A 62 4.29 -36.76 -16.25
CA THR A 62 2.87 -36.67 -15.91
C THR A 62 2.72 -35.85 -14.62
N PHE A 63 2.18 -34.63 -14.73
CA PHE A 63 1.95 -33.68 -13.63
C PHE A 63 0.71 -34.01 -12.78
N ALA A 64 0.60 -35.25 -12.30
CA ALA A 64 -0.49 -35.64 -11.40
C ALA A 64 -0.36 -35.07 -9.97
N ASP A 65 0.84 -34.60 -9.60
CA ASP A 65 1.17 -34.23 -8.20
C ASP A 65 1.59 -32.75 -8.05
N HIS A 66 0.97 -31.82 -8.77
CA HIS A 66 1.07 -30.43 -8.34
C HIS A 66 0.30 -30.30 -7.02
N PRO A 67 0.95 -29.88 -5.92
CA PRO A 67 0.23 -29.65 -4.67
C PRO A 67 -0.82 -28.59 -4.96
N THR A 68 -2.10 -28.99 -4.92
CA THR A 68 -3.20 -28.03 -4.86
C THR A 68 -3.00 -27.26 -3.58
N PHE A 69 -2.54 -26.01 -3.69
CA PHE A 69 -2.43 -25.12 -2.54
C PHE A 69 -3.84 -24.81 -2.05
N THR A 70 -4.31 -25.60 -1.09
CA THR A 70 -5.54 -25.34 -0.33
C THR A 70 -5.16 -24.43 0.83
N GLY A 71 -5.39 -23.14 0.69
CA GLY A 71 -5.06 -22.16 1.72
C GLY A 71 -5.59 -20.77 1.37
N PRO A 72 -5.68 -19.86 2.34
CA PRO A 72 -6.09 -18.50 2.07
C PRO A 72 -5.03 -17.80 1.22
N PHE A 73 -5.46 -17.11 0.15
CA PHE A 73 -4.60 -16.23 -0.66
C PHE A 73 -4.29 -14.89 0.05
N THR A 74 -4.71 -14.78 1.31
CA THR A 74 -4.59 -13.60 2.15
C THR A 74 -3.97 -14.01 3.48
N ILE A 75 -2.84 -13.42 3.81
CA ILE A 75 -2.10 -13.69 5.04
C ILE A 75 -2.26 -12.50 5.97
N ASP A 76 -2.99 -12.70 7.07
CA ASP A 76 -3.04 -11.75 8.16
C ASP A 76 -1.77 -11.87 9.02
N VAL A 77 -0.91 -10.85 8.97
CA VAL A 77 0.37 -10.84 9.68
C VAL A 77 0.17 -10.72 11.19
N ALA A 78 -0.91 -10.09 11.64
CA ALA A 78 -1.23 -10.04 13.07
C ALA A 78 -1.58 -11.46 13.58
N ALA A 79 -2.31 -12.24 12.79
CA ALA A 79 -2.58 -13.65 13.11
C ALA A 79 -1.29 -14.49 13.16
N GLU A 80 -0.38 -14.30 12.20
CA GLU A 80 0.93 -14.99 12.19
C GLU A 80 1.79 -14.65 13.42
N SER A 81 1.86 -13.36 13.76
CA SER A 81 2.75 -12.86 14.80
C SER A 81 2.23 -13.04 16.23
N SER A 82 0.92 -13.22 16.41
CA SER A 82 0.29 -13.39 17.73
C SER A 82 0.28 -14.83 18.24
N THR A 83 0.68 -15.81 17.43
CA THR A 83 0.75 -17.21 17.87
C THR A 83 1.88 -17.41 18.90
N ALA A 84 1.67 -18.32 19.87
CA ALA A 84 2.70 -18.66 20.85
C ALA A 84 3.97 -19.26 20.21
N GLN A 85 3.87 -19.77 18.99
CA GLN A 85 4.95 -20.34 18.19
C GLN A 85 5.35 -19.42 17.02
N ALA A 86 5.03 -18.13 17.08
CA ALA A 86 5.37 -17.17 16.02
C ALA A 86 6.87 -17.16 15.76
N ASN A 87 7.26 -17.49 14.52
CA ASN A 87 8.64 -17.54 14.10
C ASN A 87 8.77 -16.99 12.67
N PRO A 88 9.39 -15.82 12.46
CA PRO A 88 9.56 -15.26 11.12
C PRO A 88 10.34 -16.15 10.14
N GLY A 89 11.22 -17.03 10.65
CA GLY A 89 11.96 -18.00 9.83
C GLY A 89 11.17 -19.29 9.53
N ARG A 90 9.99 -19.46 10.13
CA ARG A 90 9.08 -20.60 9.92
C ARG A 90 7.63 -20.15 10.04
N PRO A 91 7.16 -19.27 9.13
CA PRO A 91 5.80 -18.73 9.22
C PRO A 91 4.75 -19.83 9.05
N GLN A 92 3.60 -19.66 9.69
CA GLN A 92 2.54 -20.66 9.73
C GLN A 92 1.83 -20.80 8.38
N PHE A 93 1.78 -19.76 7.55
CA PHE A 93 1.24 -19.87 6.19
C PHE A 93 2.04 -20.81 5.27
N LEU A 94 3.27 -21.20 5.66
CA LEU A 94 4.06 -22.25 4.99
C LEU A 94 3.90 -23.63 5.64
N LYS A 95 3.10 -23.75 6.70
CA LYS A 95 2.87 -25.03 7.38
C LYS A 95 2.21 -26.02 6.42
N GLY A 96 2.76 -27.23 6.37
CA GLY A 96 2.29 -28.28 5.45
C GLY A 96 2.95 -28.22 4.07
N ILE A 97 3.62 -27.12 3.73
CA ILE A 97 4.53 -27.10 2.57
C ILE A 97 5.84 -27.74 3.03
N THR A 98 6.02 -29.02 2.70
CA THR A 98 7.29 -29.70 2.90
C THR A 98 8.33 -29.07 1.98
N PHE A 99 9.21 -28.27 2.56
CA PHE A 99 10.47 -27.86 1.94
C PHE A 99 11.61 -28.36 2.82
N SER A 100 12.53 -29.13 2.24
CA SER A 100 13.78 -29.48 2.93
C SER A 100 14.86 -28.45 2.62
N ALA A 101 15.62 -28.01 3.64
CA ALA A 101 16.75 -27.10 3.45
C ALA A 101 17.80 -27.62 2.44
N GLY A 102 17.88 -28.94 2.23
CA GLY A 102 18.74 -29.58 1.22
C GLY A 102 18.17 -29.58 -0.21
N LYS A 103 16.92 -29.16 -0.42
CA LYS A 103 16.22 -29.20 -1.71
C LYS A 103 15.85 -27.80 -2.17
N LYS A 104 16.85 -27.05 -2.64
CA LYS A 104 16.67 -25.70 -3.21
C LYS A 104 15.56 -25.67 -4.27
N ASN A 105 15.43 -26.70 -5.09
CA ASN A 105 14.39 -26.77 -6.12
C ASN A 105 12.97 -26.68 -5.55
N GLU A 106 12.67 -27.28 -4.39
CA GLU A 106 11.33 -27.14 -3.76
C GLU A 106 11.08 -25.69 -3.34
N TRP A 107 12.10 -24.99 -2.84
CA TRP A 107 11.98 -23.59 -2.46
C TRP A 107 11.69 -22.68 -3.67
N TYR A 108 12.50 -22.79 -4.71
CA TYR A 108 12.42 -21.91 -5.88
C TYR A 108 11.26 -22.26 -6.83
N CYS A 109 10.89 -23.54 -6.96
CA CYS A 109 9.86 -24.00 -7.90
C CYS A 109 8.49 -24.19 -7.23
N THR A 110 8.39 -24.10 -5.90
CA THR A 110 7.11 -24.32 -5.19
C THR A 110 6.82 -23.25 -4.15
N VAL A 111 7.77 -22.92 -3.26
CA VAL A 111 7.48 -21.97 -2.17
C VAL A 111 7.43 -20.52 -2.64
N LEU A 112 8.48 -20.01 -3.28
CA LEU A 112 8.51 -18.63 -3.80
C LEU A 112 7.35 -18.35 -4.79
N PRO A 113 7.04 -19.28 -5.70
CA PRO A 113 5.83 -19.29 -6.50
C PRO A 113 4.53 -19.03 -5.75
N TYR A 114 4.32 -19.81 -4.70
CA TYR A 114 3.14 -19.71 -3.85
C TYR A 114 3.07 -18.34 -3.16
N ILE A 115 4.21 -17.85 -2.64
CA ILE A 115 4.29 -16.53 -1.97
C ILE A 115 3.83 -15.39 -2.90
N ARG A 116 4.13 -15.45 -4.20
CA ARG A 116 3.69 -14.43 -5.17
C ARG A 116 2.18 -14.34 -5.34
N LEU A 117 1.46 -15.41 -5.02
CA LEU A 117 0.00 -15.46 -5.10
C LEU A 117 -0.66 -14.85 -3.85
N LEU A 118 0.10 -14.63 -2.78
CA LEU A 118 -0.42 -14.16 -1.50
C LEU A 118 -0.55 -12.64 -1.45
N THR A 119 -1.54 -12.18 -0.70
CA THR A 119 -1.69 -10.79 -0.26
C THR A 119 -1.41 -10.71 1.23
N PHE A 120 -0.42 -9.91 1.62
CA PHE A 120 -0.06 -9.74 3.03
C PHE A 120 -0.82 -8.54 3.62
N ILE A 121 -1.67 -8.80 4.62
CA ILE A 121 -2.36 -7.75 5.38
C ILE A 121 -1.44 -7.28 6.51
N VAL A 122 -1.16 -5.98 6.53
CA VAL A 122 -0.26 -5.29 7.47
C VAL A 122 -1.05 -4.17 8.15
N ALA A 123 -1.56 -4.42 9.35
CA ALA A 123 -2.41 -3.49 10.06
C ALA A 123 -1.63 -2.66 11.10
N SER A 124 -0.41 -3.06 11.46
CA SER A 124 0.32 -2.40 12.54
C SER A 124 1.82 -2.25 12.26
N THR A 125 2.48 -1.40 13.04
CA THR A 125 3.95 -1.34 13.02
C THR A 125 4.59 -2.65 13.49
N THR A 126 3.95 -3.37 14.41
CA THR A 126 4.42 -4.70 14.84
C THR A 126 4.44 -5.68 13.66
N ASP A 127 3.43 -5.63 12.80
CA ASP A 127 3.35 -6.45 11.58
C ASP A 127 4.48 -6.10 10.62
N THR A 128 4.78 -4.80 10.45
CA THR A 128 5.92 -4.37 9.61
C THR A 128 7.25 -4.92 10.13
N PHE A 129 7.43 -5.01 11.45
CA PHE A 129 8.63 -5.60 12.03
C PHE A 129 8.66 -7.12 11.87
N PHE A 130 7.53 -7.80 12.02
CA PHE A 130 7.43 -9.25 11.81
C PHE A 130 7.75 -9.63 10.35
N ILE A 131 7.14 -8.94 9.37
CA ILE A 131 7.49 -9.11 7.95
C ILE A 131 8.96 -8.78 7.74
N GLY A 132 9.46 -7.65 8.28
CA GLY A 132 10.86 -7.28 8.14
C GLY A 132 11.83 -8.35 8.66
N ALA A 133 11.48 -9.05 9.74
CA ALA A 133 12.24 -10.19 10.24
C ALA A 133 12.14 -11.39 9.28
N MET A 134 10.93 -11.70 8.79
CA MET A 134 10.70 -12.79 7.84
C MET A 134 11.53 -12.62 6.56
N LEU A 135 11.56 -11.40 6.01
CA LEU A 135 12.33 -11.05 4.82
C LEU A 135 13.84 -11.25 5.00
N LYS A 136 14.35 -11.11 6.23
CA LYS A 136 15.77 -11.32 6.55
C LYS A 136 16.10 -12.80 6.74
N THR A 137 15.16 -13.58 7.27
CA THR A 137 15.38 -14.99 7.60
C THR A 137 15.12 -15.94 6.45
N LEU A 138 14.19 -15.59 5.55
CA LEU A 138 13.78 -16.46 4.44
C LEU A 138 14.46 -16.03 3.12
N PRO A 139 15.12 -16.95 2.40
CA PRO A 139 15.86 -16.61 1.20
C PRO A 139 14.92 -16.16 0.08
N ASP A 140 15.27 -15.04 -0.56
CA ASP A 140 14.60 -14.46 -1.74
C ASP A 140 13.12 -14.09 -1.56
N VAL A 141 12.52 -14.19 -0.36
CA VAL A 141 11.11 -13.82 -0.14
C VAL A 141 10.84 -12.35 -0.47
N ILE A 142 11.81 -11.46 -0.22
CA ILE A 142 11.72 -10.03 -0.53
C ILE A 142 11.41 -9.77 -2.02
N ASN A 143 11.89 -10.62 -2.92
CA ASN A 143 11.67 -10.54 -4.37
C ASN A 143 10.40 -11.26 -4.82
N ASN A 144 9.58 -11.75 -3.88
CA ASN A 144 8.41 -12.57 -4.18
C ASN A 144 7.13 -12.07 -3.50
N ILE A 145 7.21 -11.06 -2.63
CA ILE A 145 6.02 -10.35 -2.17
C ILE A 145 5.56 -9.37 -3.25
N VAL A 146 4.44 -9.70 -3.88
CA VAL A 146 3.86 -8.93 -4.99
C VAL A 146 2.69 -8.05 -4.55
N LYS A 147 1.99 -8.43 -3.47
CA LYS A 147 0.78 -7.74 -3.00
C LYS A 147 0.81 -7.47 -1.50
N ILE A 148 0.52 -6.23 -1.11
CA ILE A 148 0.36 -5.85 0.30
C ILE A 148 -0.90 -5.01 0.50
N ASP A 149 -1.59 -5.23 1.61
CA ASP A 149 -2.71 -4.43 2.08
C ASP A 149 -2.37 -3.82 3.44
N MET A 150 -2.24 -2.50 3.49
CA MET A 150 -1.92 -1.73 4.69
C MET A 150 -3.16 -1.04 5.27
N ASN A 151 -4.17 -1.83 5.63
CA ASN A 151 -5.44 -1.33 6.14
C ASN A 151 -5.33 -0.56 7.47
N GLY A 152 -4.27 -0.76 8.25
CA GLY A 152 -3.99 -0.01 9.47
C GLY A 152 -3.07 1.20 9.30
N PHE A 153 -2.74 1.58 8.06
CA PHE A 153 -1.88 2.73 7.76
C PHE A 153 -2.33 4.03 8.46
N HIS A 154 -3.64 4.27 8.53
CA HIS A 154 -4.23 5.45 9.17
C HIS A 154 -3.96 5.57 10.68
N TRP A 155 -3.56 4.49 11.37
CA TRP A 155 -3.22 4.53 12.81
C TRP A 155 -1.84 5.14 13.05
N PHE A 156 -1.05 5.30 11.99
CA PHE A 156 0.23 5.96 12.07
C PHE A 156 0.04 7.47 12.35
N SER A 157 0.58 7.93 13.48
CA SER A 157 0.46 9.32 13.95
C SER A 157 1.15 10.35 13.03
N GLY A 158 2.06 9.89 12.18
CA GLY A 158 2.90 10.72 11.31
C GLY A 158 4.39 10.63 11.65
N VAL A 159 5.20 11.16 10.72
CA VAL A 159 6.62 11.44 10.86
C VAL A 159 6.80 12.63 11.79
N SER A 160 7.77 12.54 12.68
CA SER A 160 8.12 13.55 13.68
C SER A 160 9.64 13.59 13.85
N ASP A 161 10.17 14.53 14.65
CA ASP A 161 11.60 14.60 14.94
C ASP A 161 12.16 13.29 15.51
N SER A 162 11.36 12.58 16.30
CA SER A 162 11.67 11.27 16.87
C SER A 162 11.41 10.08 15.94
N ARG A 163 10.71 10.30 14.82
CA ARG A 163 10.35 9.26 13.85
C ARG A 163 10.47 9.80 12.43
N LYS A 164 11.67 9.69 11.86
CA LYS A 164 12.04 10.25 10.55
C LYS A 164 11.36 9.61 9.35
N SER A 165 10.66 8.50 9.54
CA SER A 165 10.08 7.72 8.45
C SER A 165 8.87 6.91 8.91
N ASN A 166 7.98 6.63 7.94
CA ASN A 166 6.82 5.79 8.16
C ASN A 166 7.18 4.32 7.88
N PRO A 167 7.10 3.41 8.86
CA PRO A 167 7.47 2.00 8.69
C PRO A 167 6.72 1.29 7.56
N PHE A 168 5.46 1.68 7.31
CA PHE A 168 4.66 1.15 6.20
C PHE A 168 5.26 1.54 4.84
N MET A 169 5.65 2.81 4.68
CA MET A 169 6.28 3.31 3.45
C MET A 169 7.69 2.72 3.25
N ILE A 170 8.45 2.56 4.34
CA ILE A 170 9.74 1.87 4.30
C ILE A 170 9.55 0.43 3.81
N LEU A 171 8.60 -0.31 4.38
CA LEU A 171 8.32 -1.68 3.96
C LEU A 171 7.99 -1.72 2.46
N ALA A 172 7.03 -0.92 1.99
CA ALA A 172 6.65 -0.89 0.57
C ALA A 172 7.84 -0.59 -0.35
N SER A 173 8.64 0.43 -0.01
CA SER A 173 9.81 0.84 -0.81
C SER A 173 10.92 -0.22 -0.90
N ASN A 174 10.97 -1.14 0.07
CA ASN A 174 11.97 -2.20 0.14
C ASN A 174 11.52 -3.51 -0.52
N LEU A 175 10.34 -3.57 -1.12
CA LEU A 175 9.83 -4.75 -1.83
C LEU A 175 10.01 -4.58 -3.35
N PRO A 176 11.07 -5.13 -3.96
CA PRO A 176 11.43 -4.84 -5.35
C PRO A 176 10.38 -5.34 -6.35
N SER A 177 9.58 -6.34 -5.97
CA SER A 177 8.59 -6.99 -6.81
C SER A 177 7.15 -6.63 -6.46
N LEU A 178 6.96 -5.63 -5.58
CA LEU A 178 5.63 -5.14 -5.21
C LEU A 178 4.93 -4.53 -6.43
N ARG A 179 3.78 -5.11 -6.82
CA ARG A 179 2.95 -4.65 -7.95
C ARG A 179 1.63 -4.06 -7.49
N ASP A 180 1.01 -4.66 -6.47
CA ASP A 180 -0.27 -4.21 -5.93
C ASP A 180 -0.11 -3.76 -4.49
N MET A 181 -0.56 -2.54 -4.20
CA MET A 181 -0.57 -2.01 -2.85
C MET A 181 -1.94 -1.40 -2.54
N SER A 182 -2.49 -1.71 -1.36
CA SER A 182 -3.56 -0.90 -0.77
C SER A 182 -3.10 -0.28 0.53
N PHE A 183 -3.61 0.91 0.84
CA PHE A 183 -3.47 1.49 2.17
C PHE A 183 -4.69 2.33 2.50
N THR A 184 -5.04 2.35 3.79
CA THR A 184 -6.22 3.08 4.27
C THR A 184 -5.83 4.40 4.93
N VAL A 185 -6.53 5.47 4.58
CA VAL A 185 -6.41 6.78 5.22
C VAL A 185 -7.72 7.15 5.91
N HIS A 186 -7.66 7.84 7.05
CA HIS A 186 -8.86 8.28 7.76
C HIS A 186 -9.01 9.79 7.59
N THR A 187 -10.22 10.30 7.32
CA THR A 187 -10.38 11.74 7.03
C THR A 187 -9.98 12.63 8.21
N SER A 188 -10.05 12.13 9.45
CA SER A 188 -9.53 12.86 10.62
C SER A 188 -8.02 13.14 10.51
N ALA A 189 -7.26 12.22 9.93
CA ALA A 189 -5.81 12.31 9.79
C ALA A 189 -5.38 13.32 8.72
N LEU A 190 -6.31 13.64 7.81
CA LEU A 190 -6.18 14.66 6.77
C LEU A 190 -6.51 16.07 7.25
N THR A 191 -6.82 16.25 8.54
CA THR A 191 -7.15 17.55 9.12
C THR A 191 -6.12 17.95 10.18
N GLY A 192 -6.07 19.25 10.47
CA GLY A 192 -5.31 19.83 11.57
C GLY A 192 -6.19 20.78 12.38
N SER A 193 -5.71 21.17 13.56
CA SER A 193 -6.30 22.28 14.32
C SER A 193 -6.32 23.54 13.46
N MET A 194 -7.42 24.30 13.50
CA MET A 194 -7.45 25.68 12.98
C MET A 194 -6.51 26.61 13.75
N TRP A 195 -6.29 26.29 15.02
CA TRP A 195 -5.64 27.16 15.99
C TRP A 195 -4.23 26.68 16.32
N GLY A 196 -3.31 27.63 16.49
CA GLY A 196 -2.01 27.33 17.09
C GLY A 196 -2.17 26.91 18.55
N GLU A 197 -1.19 26.18 19.09
CA GLU A 197 -1.25 25.56 20.43
C GLU A 197 -1.66 26.54 21.54
N ARG A 198 -1.05 27.72 21.59
CA ARG A 198 -1.38 28.74 22.60
C ARG A 198 -2.83 29.24 22.50
N GLN A 199 -3.33 29.45 21.28
CA GLN A 199 -4.71 29.88 21.05
C GLN A 199 -5.70 28.76 21.37
N LEU A 200 -5.34 27.52 21.02
CA LEU A 200 -6.14 26.34 21.33
C LEU A 200 -6.37 26.21 22.84
N LEU A 201 -5.31 26.31 23.65
CA LEU A 201 -5.42 26.23 25.12
C LEU A 201 -6.32 27.32 25.71
N GLU A 202 -6.32 28.52 25.13
CA GLU A 202 -7.19 29.61 25.57
C GLU A 202 -8.64 29.36 25.16
N LEU A 203 -8.86 28.87 23.94
CA LEU A 203 -10.19 28.48 23.46
C LEU A 203 -10.76 27.30 24.24
N GLU A 204 -9.96 26.31 24.64
CA GLU A 204 -10.44 25.21 25.47
C GLU A 204 -11.03 25.69 26.82
N ARG A 205 -10.53 26.81 27.36
CA ARG A 205 -11.05 27.43 28.58
C ARG A 205 -12.28 28.29 28.35
N THR A 206 -12.32 29.02 27.24
CA THR A 206 -13.30 30.09 27.01
C THR A 206 -14.42 29.69 26.05
N ASN A 207 -14.12 28.86 25.05
CA ASN A 207 -15.04 28.38 24.03
C ASN A 207 -14.60 27.00 23.49
N PRO A 208 -14.90 25.91 24.22
CA PRO A 208 -14.42 24.58 23.88
C PRO A 208 -14.98 24.03 22.56
N ASP A 209 -16.09 24.54 22.05
CA ASP A 209 -16.62 24.11 20.76
C ASP A 209 -15.83 24.70 19.61
N ARG A 210 -15.45 25.98 19.69
CA ARG A 210 -14.53 26.58 18.70
C ARG A 210 -13.14 25.97 18.74
N ALA A 211 -12.68 25.53 19.92
CA ALA A 211 -11.40 24.82 20.05
C ALA A 211 -11.34 23.54 19.19
N LYS A 212 -12.48 22.92 18.89
CA LYS A 212 -12.57 21.70 18.07
C LYS A 212 -12.46 21.97 16.57
N GLU A 213 -12.58 23.22 16.12
CA GLU A 213 -12.56 23.58 14.69
C GLU A 213 -11.28 23.11 13.99
N ARG A 214 -11.44 22.58 12.77
CA ARG A 214 -10.38 21.95 12.00
C ARG A 214 -10.32 22.50 10.57
N ARG A 215 -9.10 22.59 10.04
CA ARG A 215 -8.85 22.76 8.60
C ARG A 215 -8.44 21.44 7.97
N VAL A 216 -8.82 21.26 6.71
CA VAL A 216 -8.24 20.25 5.84
C VAL A 216 -6.80 20.65 5.51
N ARG A 217 -5.89 19.68 5.62
CA ARG A 217 -4.47 19.86 5.27
C ARG A 217 -4.29 20.01 3.77
N THR A 218 -3.17 20.55 3.35
CA THR A 218 -2.75 20.51 1.94
C THR A 218 -2.22 19.13 1.57
N VAL A 219 -2.12 18.83 0.27
CA VAL A 219 -1.50 17.59 -0.22
C VAL A 219 -0.04 17.48 0.27
N ALA A 220 0.72 18.57 0.20
CA ALA A 220 2.11 18.61 0.68
C ALA A 220 2.23 18.28 2.17
N GLU A 221 1.38 18.88 3.03
CA GLU A 221 1.35 18.59 4.46
C GLU A 221 1.05 17.11 4.75
N VAL A 222 0.21 16.46 3.95
CA VAL A 222 -0.10 15.02 4.08
C VAL A 222 1.08 14.15 3.62
N ILE A 223 1.68 14.48 2.48
CA ILE A 223 2.85 13.75 1.95
C ILE A 223 3.98 13.76 2.97
N ASP A 224 4.33 14.94 3.49
CA ASP A 224 5.41 15.11 4.46
C ASP A 224 5.08 14.38 5.77
N ARG A 225 3.86 14.55 6.27
CA ARG A 225 3.40 13.88 7.50
C ARG A 225 3.52 12.37 7.41
N TYR A 226 3.23 11.77 6.26
CA TYR A 226 3.23 10.32 6.11
C TYR A 226 4.48 9.75 5.43
N GLY A 227 5.42 10.61 5.02
CA GLY A 227 6.60 10.21 4.24
C GLY A 227 6.24 9.51 2.93
N MET A 228 5.14 9.91 2.28
CA MET A 228 4.57 9.15 1.16
C MET A 228 5.46 9.16 -0.08
N GLY A 229 6.37 10.13 -0.22
CA GLY A 229 7.29 10.20 -1.35
C GLY A 229 8.17 8.96 -1.55
N GLN A 230 8.39 8.17 -0.48
CA GLN A 230 9.15 6.92 -0.56
C GLN A 230 8.49 5.87 -1.47
N ILE A 231 7.17 5.95 -1.68
CA ILE A 231 6.42 4.99 -2.50
C ILE A 231 6.96 4.92 -3.94
N PHE A 232 7.50 6.02 -4.45
CA PHE A 232 8.02 6.09 -5.81
C PHE A 232 9.31 5.27 -6.02
N SER A 233 9.95 4.80 -4.94
CA SER A 233 11.06 3.84 -5.05
C SER A 233 10.60 2.43 -5.45
N SER A 234 9.31 2.14 -5.39
CA SER A 234 8.73 0.84 -5.75
C SER A 234 8.65 0.68 -7.28
N ARG A 235 9.72 0.14 -7.87
CA ARG A 235 9.90 0.06 -9.34
C ARG A 235 8.95 -0.86 -10.09
N ALA A 236 8.39 -1.86 -9.41
CA ALA A 236 7.46 -2.81 -9.99
C ALA A 236 5.99 -2.45 -9.76
N LEU A 237 5.69 -1.36 -9.03
CA LEU A 237 4.32 -1.01 -8.67
C LEU A 237 3.47 -0.73 -9.93
N GLU A 238 2.30 -1.35 -10.01
CA GLU A 238 1.37 -1.26 -11.14
C GLU A 238 0.02 -0.70 -10.67
N HIS A 239 -0.42 -1.06 -9.46
CA HIS A 239 -1.70 -0.65 -8.90
C HIS A 239 -1.58 -0.16 -7.45
N ILE A 240 -2.25 0.96 -7.18
CA ILE A 240 -2.43 1.52 -5.84
C ILE A 240 -3.92 1.67 -5.56
N ARG A 241 -4.39 1.10 -4.47
CA ARG A 241 -5.74 1.35 -3.93
C ARG A 241 -5.68 2.19 -2.67
N LEU A 242 -6.10 3.44 -2.80
CA LEU A 242 -6.33 4.35 -1.68
C LEU A 242 -7.75 4.11 -1.13
N VAL A 243 -7.84 3.45 0.02
CA VAL A 243 -9.09 3.30 0.74
C VAL A 243 -9.20 4.43 1.75
N TYR A 244 -10.38 5.03 1.94
CA TYR A 244 -10.57 6.03 2.98
C TYR A 244 -11.75 5.73 3.90
N ILE A 245 -11.57 6.05 5.18
CA ILE A 245 -12.61 6.01 6.20
C ILE A 245 -13.09 7.43 6.46
N LYS A 246 -14.39 7.68 6.30
CA LYS A 246 -15.01 8.96 6.63
C LYS A 246 -15.27 9.04 8.13
N SER A 247 -14.70 10.06 8.77
CA SER A 247 -14.89 10.35 10.18
C SER A 247 -16.04 11.31 10.43
N ASP A 248 -17.20 10.80 10.83
CA ASP A 248 -18.34 11.67 11.17
C ASP A 248 -18.02 12.60 12.35
N MET A 249 -17.24 12.11 13.32
CA MET A 249 -16.78 12.89 14.48
C MET A 249 -15.99 14.12 14.08
N VAL A 250 -15.10 14.02 13.08
CA VAL A 250 -14.29 15.16 12.64
C VAL A 250 -15.02 16.01 11.60
N THR A 251 -15.83 15.41 10.74
CA THR A 251 -16.52 16.13 9.67
C THR A 251 -17.36 17.29 10.18
N ALA A 252 -18.03 17.15 11.33
CA ALA A 252 -18.83 18.22 11.94
C ALA A 252 -18.00 19.47 12.34
N PHE A 253 -16.70 19.33 12.54
CA PHE A 253 -15.82 20.41 12.98
C PHE A 253 -14.92 20.97 11.87
N ILE A 254 -15.05 20.49 10.63
CA ILE A 254 -14.29 21.03 9.50
C ILE A 254 -14.93 22.34 9.08
N VAL A 255 -14.23 23.45 9.32
CA VAL A 255 -14.66 24.80 8.94
C VAL A 255 -13.98 25.30 7.67
N GLU A 256 -12.85 24.71 7.30
CA GLU A 256 -12.08 25.10 6.11
C GLU A 256 -11.62 23.87 5.30
N GLY A 257 -11.95 23.89 4.00
CA GLY A 257 -11.54 22.88 3.02
C GLY A 257 -12.46 21.66 2.90
N ASN A 258 -12.12 20.73 1.99
CA ASN A 258 -12.91 19.52 1.71
C ASN A 258 -12.00 18.27 1.68
N PRO A 259 -12.16 17.30 2.60
CA PRO A 259 -11.33 16.08 2.63
C PRO A 259 -11.46 15.23 1.37
N GLY A 260 -12.64 15.20 0.74
CA GLY A 260 -12.86 14.46 -0.50
C GLY A 260 -12.06 15.05 -1.67
N LEU A 261 -11.99 16.38 -1.76
CA LEU A 261 -11.15 17.06 -2.76
C LEU A 261 -9.66 16.79 -2.50
N LEU A 262 -9.23 16.84 -1.23
CA LEU A 262 -7.86 16.49 -0.86
C LEU A 262 -7.50 15.05 -1.24
N LEU A 263 -8.39 14.08 -1.00
CA LEU A 263 -8.20 12.68 -1.39
C LEU A 263 -8.09 12.51 -2.91
N ALA A 264 -8.95 13.20 -3.68
CA ALA A 264 -8.85 13.22 -5.14
C ALA A 264 -7.52 13.82 -5.62
N ASN A 265 -7.06 14.89 -4.99
CA ASN A 265 -5.77 15.50 -5.30
C ASN A 265 -4.60 14.59 -4.92
N LEU A 266 -4.69 13.85 -3.80
CA LEU A 266 -3.68 12.88 -3.39
C LEU A 266 -3.58 11.71 -4.38
N ARG A 267 -4.73 11.21 -4.86
CA ARG A 267 -4.80 10.21 -5.94
C ARG A 267 -4.10 10.72 -7.21
N ASN A 268 -4.39 11.95 -7.62
CA ASN A 268 -3.78 12.57 -8.80
C ASN A 268 -2.27 12.77 -8.61
N TRP A 269 -1.84 13.19 -7.42
CA TRP A 269 -0.41 13.34 -7.08
C TRP A 269 0.34 11.99 -7.18
N LEU A 270 -0.23 10.90 -6.66
CA LEU A 270 0.36 9.56 -6.79
C LEU A 270 0.51 9.18 -8.26
N ALA A 271 -0.56 9.30 -9.05
CA ALA A 271 -0.53 8.95 -10.47
C ALA A 271 0.50 9.81 -11.23
N GLN A 272 0.52 11.11 -10.99
CA GLN A 272 1.45 12.02 -11.67
C GLN A 272 2.91 11.76 -11.28
N GLY A 273 3.19 11.51 -10.00
CA GLY A 273 4.56 11.26 -9.55
C GLY A 273 5.19 10.00 -10.18
N PHE A 274 4.41 8.96 -10.49
CA PHE A 274 4.90 7.84 -11.29
C PHE A 274 5.08 8.20 -12.78
N ARG A 275 4.18 9.00 -13.36
CA ARG A 275 4.31 9.47 -14.74
C ARG A 275 5.54 10.33 -14.96
N ASP A 276 5.88 11.18 -13.99
CA ASP A 276 7.09 12.00 -14.00
C ASP A 276 8.37 11.13 -14.02
N GLN A 277 8.27 9.86 -13.61
CA GLN A 277 9.33 8.85 -13.70
C GLN A 277 9.21 7.95 -14.94
N GLY A 278 8.34 8.31 -15.89
CA GLY A 278 8.11 7.54 -17.11
C GLY A 278 7.33 6.24 -16.90
N ARG A 279 6.51 6.16 -15.84
CA ARG A 279 5.74 4.97 -15.47
C ARG A 279 4.25 5.27 -15.34
N GLU A 280 3.43 4.32 -15.75
CA GLU A 280 1.99 4.37 -15.53
C GLU A 280 1.61 3.45 -14.36
N VAL A 281 0.89 4.00 -13.38
CA VAL A 281 0.36 3.27 -12.22
C VAL A 281 -1.11 3.62 -12.08
N VAL A 282 -1.96 2.61 -11.99
CA VAL A 282 -3.40 2.82 -11.76
C VAL A 282 -3.60 3.16 -10.29
N VAL A 283 -4.22 4.30 -10.02
CA VAL A 283 -4.55 4.73 -8.65
C VAL A 283 -6.06 4.78 -8.50
N GLU A 284 -6.59 3.89 -7.67
CA GLU A 284 -8.00 3.80 -7.29
C GLU A 284 -8.24 4.56 -5.99
N LEU A 285 -9.41 5.19 -5.86
CA LEU A 285 -9.88 5.81 -4.63
C LEU A 285 -11.25 5.22 -4.29
N SER A 286 -11.42 4.69 -3.08
CA SER A 286 -12.67 4.06 -2.63
C SER A 286 -12.96 4.35 -1.16
N LEU A 287 -14.25 4.43 -0.81
CA LEU A 287 -14.70 4.52 0.58
C LEU A 287 -14.65 3.13 1.21
N ALA A 288 -14.17 3.02 2.45
CA ALA A 288 -14.28 1.80 3.24
C ALA A 288 -15.77 1.48 3.47
N THR A 289 -16.20 0.31 3.01
CA THR A 289 -17.57 -0.21 3.18
C THR A 289 -17.74 -0.92 4.50
#